data_AF-A0A2E0RMQ6-F1
#
_entry.id   AF-A0A2E0RMQ6-F1
#
_cell.length_a   1.000
_cell.length_b   1.000
_cell.length_c   1.000
_cell.angle_alpha   90.00
_cell.angle_beta   90.00
_cell.angle_gamma   90.00
#
_symmetry.space_group_name_H-M   'P 1'
#
loop_
_entity.id
_entity.type
_entity.pdbx_description
1 polymer ?
#
loop_
_entity_poly.entity_id
_entity_poly.type
_entity_poly.pdbx_seq_one_letter_code
_entity_poly.pdbx_strand_id
1 'polypeptide(L)'
;MNLPTLRRVRRLAAPTLIGALALTACGSSDDEQVDSDPVSTTIPGAAGDTCLEGAADCDDTAAPADGGDPDAVDEGEFIREAEGLLGVAESELPDDVRVARRGDESFALTEDYVIGRITVELDDTDGSGYRVVTATVELTEGPQTFELTPG
;
A
#
# COMPACT_ATOMS: atom_id res chain seq x y z
N MET A 1 -34.99 1.48 43.61
CA MET A 1 -33.81 0.86 44.26
C MET A 1 -32.58 1.37 43.53
N ASN A 2 -31.81 2.25 44.16
CA ASN A 2 -30.67 2.94 43.57
C ASN A 2 -29.41 2.06 43.70
N LEU A 3 -28.77 1.73 42.58
CA LEU A 3 -27.44 1.11 42.56
C LEU A 3 -26.36 2.20 42.55
N PRO A 4 -25.35 2.15 43.43
CA PRO A 4 -24.26 3.12 43.43
C PRO A 4 -23.27 2.86 42.29
N THR A 5 -23.07 3.89 41.47
CA THR A 5 -22.10 3.99 40.38
C THR A 5 -20.67 4.02 40.93
N LEU A 6 -19.90 2.94 40.76
CA LEU A 6 -18.48 2.90 41.12
C LEU A 6 -17.64 3.62 40.06
N ARG A 7 -17.25 4.88 40.35
CA ARG A 7 -16.22 5.62 39.62
C ARG A 7 -14.86 4.95 39.82
N ARG A 8 -14.36 4.25 38.80
CA ARG A 8 -12.95 3.79 38.77
C ARG A 8 -12.05 4.98 38.44
N VAL A 9 -11.39 5.50 39.47
CA VAL A 9 -10.27 6.43 39.37
C VAL A 9 -9.05 5.64 38.89
N ARG A 10 -8.67 5.74 37.62
CA ARG A 10 -7.36 5.25 37.16
C ARG A 10 -6.33 6.36 37.38
N ARG A 11 -5.48 6.15 38.40
CA ARG A 11 -4.32 6.98 38.71
C ARG A 11 -3.20 6.76 37.68
N LEU A 12 -2.47 7.84 37.43
CA LEU A 12 -1.29 7.99 36.60
C LEU A 12 -0.23 6.90 36.80
N ALA A 13 0.45 6.56 35.71
CA ALA A 13 1.88 6.28 35.73
C ALA A 13 2.48 6.78 34.41
N ALA A 14 3.16 7.93 34.47
CA ALA A 14 4.02 8.42 33.39
C ALA A 14 5.43 7.86 33.62
N PRO A 15 5.99 7.07 32.70
CA PRO A 15 7.41 6.76 32.75
C PRO A 15 8.18 7.81 31.94
N THR A 16 8.84 8.71 32.66
CA THR A 16 9.95 9.49 32.13
C THR A 16 11.12 8.54 31.90
N LEU A 17 11.49 8.27 30.65
CA LEU A 17 12.72 7.54 30.35
C LEU A 17 13.61 8.38 29.42
N ILE A 18 14.60 8.99 30.06
CA ILE A 18 15.78 9.62 29.48
C ILE A 18 16.72 8.48 29.10
N GLY A 19 17.03 8.33 27.81
CA GLY A 19 17.83 7.21 27.30
C GLY A 19 18.81 7.63 26.20
N ALA A 20 20.00 7.99 26.64
CA ALA A 20 21.30 8.09 25.96
C ALA A 20 21.38 7.93 24.42
N LEU A 21 21.88 9.02 23.82
CA LEU A 21 22.71 9.10 22.62
C LEU A 21 23.71 7.92 22.50
N ALA A 22 23.68 7.21 21.37
CA ALA A 22 24.79 6.40 20.88
C ALA A 22 25.02 6.72 19.39
N LEU A 23 25.90 7.70 19.12
CA LEU A 23 26.52 7.85 17.81
C LEU A 23 27.45 6.67 17.58
N THR A 24 27.08 5.77 16.67
CA THR A 24 27.98 4.68 16.24
C THR A 24 28.03 4.61 14.72
N ALA A 25 29.24 4.85 14.23
CA ALA A 25 29.88 4.31 13.04
C ALA A 25 29.32 4.68 11.64
N CYS A 26 30.10 5.53 10.99
CA CYS A 26 30.38 5.54 9.56
C CYS A 26 30.67 4.10 9.06
N GLY A 27 29.88 3.62 8.11
CA GLY A 27 30.06 2.35 7.42
C GLY A 27 30.04 2.58 5.91
N SER A 28 31.19 2.30 5.31
CA SER A 28 31.62 2.28 3.91
C SER A 28 30.54 2.21 2.83
N SER A 29 30.67 3.07 1.83
CA SER A 29 30.05 2.93 0.51
C SER A 29 30.81 1.85 -0.26
N ASP A 30 30.17 0.71 -0.48
CA ASP A 30 30.63 -0.29 -1.45
C ASP A 30 29.96 0.01 -2.80
N ASP A 31 30.81 0.47 -3.72
CA ASP A 31 30.52 0.79 -5.12
C ASP A 31 30.46 -0.55 -5.89
N GLU A 32 29.30 -1.22 -5.89
CA GLU A 32 29.08 -2.36 -6.79
C GLU A 32 28.65 -1.86 -8.17
N GLN A 33 29.64 -1.82 -9.04
CA GLN A 33 29.52 -1.55 -10.47
C GLN A 33 28.69 -2.66 -11.13
N VAL A 34 27.41 -2.42 -11.40
CA VAL A 34 26.56 -3.36 -12.15
C VAL A 34 26.84 -3.19 -13.65
N ASP A 35 27.63 -4.12 -14.17
CA ASP A 35 27.88 -4.32 -15.60
C ASP A 35 26.53 -4.53 -16.32
N SER A 36 26.15 -3.57 -17.16
CA SER A 36 24.91 -3.63 -17.94
C SER A 36 25.21 -4.23 -19.31
N ASP A 37 25.16 -5.55 -19.41
CA ASP A 37 25.06 -6.23 -20.70
C ASP A 37 23.66 -6.02 -21.30
N PRO A 38 23.52 -5.46 -22.52
CA PRO A 38 22.24 -5.39 -23.20
C PRO A 38 21.85 -6.79 -23.68
N VAL A 39 20.97 -7.48 -22.94
CA VAL A 39 20.39 -8.74 -23.38
C VAL A 39 19.38 -8.44 -24.50
N SER A 40 19.86 -8.44 -25.73
CA SER A 40 19.05 -8.50 -26.93
C SER A 40 18.49 -9.91 -27.06
N THR A 41 17.31 -10.16 -26.47
CA THR A 41 16.50 -11.34 -26.77
C THR A 41 15.35 -10.91 -27.65
N THR A 42 15.54 -11.12 -28.95
CA THR A 42 14.50 -11.21 -29.96
C THR A 42 13.38 -12.12 -29.47
N ILE A 43 12.14 -11.64 -29.48
CA ILE A 43 10.94 -12.49 -29.41
C ILE A 43 10.46 -12.70 -30.85
N PRO A 44 10.83 -13.80 -31.53
CA PRO A 44 10.14 -14.22 -32.74
C PRO A 44 8.88 -15.00 -32.34
N GLY A 45 7.71 -14.41 -32.60
CA GLY A 45 6.46 -15.16 -32.63
C GLY A 45 5.46 -14.80 -31.54
N ALA A 46 4.81 -13.65 -31.70
CA ALA A 46 3.37 -13.60 -31.50
C ALA A 46 2.78 -13.42 -32.90
N ALA A 47 2.08 -14.44 -33.39
CA ALA A 47 1.16 -14.30 -34.49
C ALA A 47 0.08 -13.32 -34.03
N GLY A 48 0.33 -12.02 -34.22
CA GLY A 48 -0.73 -11.06 -34.33
C GLY A 48 -1.49 -11.41 -35.60
N ASP A 49 -2.63 -12.08 -35.43
CA ASP A 49 -3.71 -12.15 -36.40
C ASP A 49 -4.09 -10.71 -36.78
N THR A 50 -3.30 -10.14 -37.69
CA THR A 50 -3.68 -8.96 -38.44
C THR A 50 -4.66 -9.48 -39.48
N CYS A 51 -5.94 -9.44 -39.14
CA CYS A 51 -7.01 -9.63 -40.10
C CYS A 51 -6.72 -8.70 -41.28
N LEU A 52 -6.34 -9.29 -42.40
CA LEU A 52 -6.09 -8.58 -43.65
C LEU A 52 -7.41 -7.89 -44.03
N GLU A 53 -7.40 -6.56 -44.19
CA GLU A 53 -8.61 -5.81 -44.55
C GLU A 53 -9.31 -6.45 -45.76
N GLY A 54 -10.49 -7.06 -45.54
CA GLY A 54 -11.30 -7.71 -46.58
C GLY A 54 -11.62 -9.20 -46.41
N ALA A 55 -11.17 -9.87 -45.34
CA ALA A 55 -11.64 -11.23 -45.03
C ALA A 55 -13.05 -11.20 -44.44
N ALA A 56 -14.01 -11.85 -45.11
CA ALA A 56 -15.44 -11.88 -44.74
C ALA A 56 -15.74 -12.71 -43.46
N ASP A 57 -14.72 -13.34 -42.89
CA ASP A 57 -14.81 -14.26 -41.76
C ASP A 57 -14.21 -13.67 -40.47
N CYS A 58 -13.69 -12.45 -40.52
CA CYS A 58 -13.33 -11.69 -39.32
C CYS A 58 -14.64 -11.16 -38.72
N ASP A 59 -15.18 -11.92 -37.77
CA ASP A 59 -16.31 -11.51 -36.97
C ASP A 59 -15.86 -10.30 -36.14
N ASP A 60 -16.09 -9.09 -36.70
CA ASP A 60 -16.05 -7.81 -35.99
C ASP A 60 -17.19 -7.79 -34.95
N THR A 61 -17.19 -8.75 -34.03
CA THR A 61 -17.83 -8.53 -32.74
C THR A 61 -17.03 -7.41 -32.12
N ALA A 62 -17.49 -6.17 -32.34
CA ALA A 62 -16.94 -4.98 -31.72
C ALA A 62 -16.72 -5.32 -30.24
N ALA A 63 -15.46 -5.39 -29.83
CA ALA A 63 -15.13 -5.42 -28.42
C ALA A 63 -15.96 -4.30 -27.80
N PRO A 64 -16.69 -4.56 -26.69
CA PRO A 64 -17.45 -3.51 -26.04
C PRO A 64 -16.50 -2.34 -25.89
N ALA A 65 -16.87 -1.20 -26.47
CA ALA A 65 -16.08 -0.01 -26.35
C ALA A 65 -16.03 0.29 -24.85
N ASP A 66 -14.93 -0.07 -24.20
CA ASP A 66 -14.49 0.55 -22.96
C ASP A 66 -14.20 2.01 -23.31
N GLY A 67 -15.27 2.77 -23.56
CA GLY A 67 -15.29 4.22 -23.66
C GLY A 67 -15.12 4.82 -22.27
N GLY A 68 -14.27 4.21 -21.45
CA GLY A 68 -13.76 4.81 -20.23
C GLY A 68 -12.99 6.05 -20.64
N ASP A 69 -13.33 7.17 -20.02
CA ASP A 69 -12.50 8.36 -20.08
C ASP A 69 -11.08 7.95 -19.65
N PRO A 70 -10.04 8.11 -20.50
CA PRO A 70 -8.68 7.75 -20.13
C PRO A 70 -8.16 8.56 -18.92
N ASP A 71 -8.86 9.64 -18.55
CA ASP A 71 -8.59 10.45 -17.37
C ASP A 71 -9.45 10.03 -16.15
N ALA A 72 -10.41 9.11 -16.31
CA ALA A 72 -11.19 8.59 -15.17
C ALA A 72 -10.35 7.57 -14.39
N VAL A 73 -10.07 7.92 -13.13
CA VAL A 73 -9.38 7.05 -12.18
C VAL A 73 -10.28 5.89 -11.78
N ASP A 74 -9.81 4.64 -11.92
CA ASP A 74 -10.55 3.46 -11.45
C ASP A 74 -10.41 3.33 -9.92
N GLU A 75 -11.30 4.00 -9.19
CA GLU A 75 -11.36 3.95 -7.73
C GLU A 75 -11.54 2.52 -7.19
N GLY A 76 -12.20 1.65 -7.97
CA GLY A 76 -12.39 0.25 -7.61
C GLY A 76 -11.09 -0.55 -7.62
N GLU A 77 -10.09 -0.14 -8.40
CA GLU A 77 -8.74 -0.72 -8.36
C GLU A 77 -8.03 -0.37 -7.06
N PHE A 78 -7.98 0.91 -6.68
CA PHE A 78 -7.29 1.32 -5.44
C PHE A 78 -7.94 0.75 -4.17
N ILE A 79 -9.26 0.57 -4.16
CA ILE A 79 -9.96 -0.10 -3.06
C ILE A 79 -9.48 -1.55 -2.94
N ARG A 80 -9.48 -2.30 -4.05
CA ARG A 80 -9.03 -3.71 -4.07
C ARG A 80 -7.56 -3.84 -3.68
N GLU A 81 -6.74 -2.89 -4.09
CA GLU A 81 -5.33 -2.82 -3.72
C GLU A 81 -5.18 -2.59 -2.21
N ALA A 82 -5.87 -1.59 -1.64
CA ALA A 82 -5.83 -1.30 -0.22
C ALA A 82 -6.31 -2.48 0.64
N GLU A 83 -7.37 -3.18 0.23
CA GLU A 83 -7.84 -4.40 0.89
C GLU A 83 -6.82 -5.55 0.78
N GLY A 84 -6.17 -5.67 -0.38
CA GLY A 84 -5.14 -6.70 -0.64
C GLY A 84 -3.88 -6.53 0.21
N LEU A 85 -3.61 -5.32 0.72
CA LEU A 85 -2.47 -5.05 1.59
C LEU A 85 -2.68 -5.51 3.04
N LEU A 86 -3.91 -5.78 3.48
CA LEU A 86 -4.17 -6.18 4.87
C LEU A 86 -3.44 -7.48 5.23
N GLY A 87 -2.63 -7.45 6.28
CA GLY A 87 -1.81 -8.58 6.74
C GLY A 87 -0.46 -8.78 6.02
N VAL A 88 -0.21 -8.02 4.93
CA VAL A 88 1.06 -8.02 4.21
C VAL A 88 2.18 -7.55 5.13
N ALA A 89 3.36 -8.18 5.03
CA ALA A 89 4.52 -7.81 5.83
C ALA A 89 5.13 -6.50 5.29
N GLU A 90 5.70 -5.69 6.17
CA GLU A 90 6.34 -4.43 5.80
C GLU A 90 7.38 -4.57 4.67
N SER A 91 8.13 -5.67 4.65
CA SER A 91 9.15 -5.94 3.62
C SER A 91 8.58 -6.25 2.23
N GLU A 92 7.29 -6.53 2.14
CA GLU A 92 6.57 -6.87 0.90
C GLU A 92 5.73 -5.69 0.40
N LEU A 93 5.76 -4.54 1.09
CA LEU A 93 5.01 -3.36 0.70
C LEU A 93 5.59 -2.71 -0.57
N PRO A 94 4.73 -2.26 -1.49
CA PRO A 94 5.15 -1.39 -2.59
C PRO A 94 5.77 -0.07 -2.09
N ASP A 95 6.72 0.47 -2.84
CA ASP A 95 7.43 1.72 -2.49
C ASP A 95 6.53 2.98 -2.48
N ASP A 96 5.38 2.91 -3.15
CA ASP A 96 4.39 3.99 -3.26
C ASP A 96 3.39 4.02 -2.10
N VAL A 97 3.38 2.99 -1.24
CA VAL A 97 2.56 2.95 -0.03
C VAL A 97 3.21 3.77 1.09
N ARG A 98 2.44 4.68 1.70
CA ARG A 98 2.91 5.48 2.84
C ARG A 98 2.64 4.77 4.15
N VAL A 99 3.59 4.81 5.08
CA VAL A 99 3.38 4.31 6.45
C VAL A 99 3.02 5.47 7.37
N ALA A 100 1.79 5.47 7.90
CA ALA A 100 1.33 6.44 8.91
C ALA A 100 1.85 6.10 10.30
N ARG A 101 1.93 4.80 10.61
CA ARG A 101 2.22 4.32 11.95
C ARG A 101 2.92 2.96 11.89
N ARG A 102 3.89 2.76 12.78
CA ARG A 102 4.60 1.49 12.99
C ARG A 102 4.60 1.16 14.49
N GLY A 103 3.71 0.28 14.92
CA GLY A 103 3.52 -0.05 16.34
C GLY A 103 3.08 1.18 17.14
N ASP A 104 3.92 1.65 18.07
CA ASP A 104 3.67 2.88 18.84
C ASP A 104 4.22 4.16 18.18
N GLU A 105 5.01 4.02 17.11
CA GLU A 105 5.61 5.15 16.39
C GLU A 105 4.62 5.72 15.36
N SER A 106 4.41 7.04 15.38
CA SER A 106 3.57 7.74 14.39
C SER A 106 4.42 8.67 13.54
N PHE A 107 4.16 8.67 12.23
CA PHE A 107 4.85 9.52 11.26
C PHE A 107 3.98 10.74 10.93
N ALA A 108 4.63 11.90 10.82
CA ALA A 108 3.93 13.09 10.35
C ALA A 108 3.67 12.97 8.85
N LEU A 109 2.39 12.96 8.47
CA LEU A 109 1.98 13.01 7.09
C LEU A 109 1.73 14.46 6.67
N THR A 110 2.11 14.76 5.43
CA THR A 110 1.71 15.98 4.75
C THR A 110 0.22 15.91 4.43
N GLU A 111 -0.50 17.01 4.63
CA GLU A 111 -1.96 17.11 4.40
C GLU A 111 -2.33 17.26 2.90
N ASP A 112 -1.48 16.76 1.99
CA ASP A 112 -1.76 16.76 0.57
C ASP A 112 -2.62 15.54 0.19
N TYR A 113 -3.79 15.82 -0.38
CA TYR A 113 -4.75 14.81 -0.81
C TYR A 113 -4.52 14.42 -2.27
N VAL A 114 -4.23 13.15 -2.52
CA VAL A 114 -3.97 12.61 -3.86
C VAL A 114 -4.78 11.33 -4.05
N ILE A 115 -5.67 11.35 -5.03
CA ILE A 115 -6.53 10.22 -5.38
C ILE A 115 -5.69 8.96 -5.66
N GLY A 116 -6.09 7.85 -5.06
CA GLY A 116 -5.43 6.55 -5.17
C GLY A 116 -4.25 6.36 -4.22
N ARG A 117 -3.87 7.37 -3.44
CA ARG A 117 -2.79 7.22 -2.47
C ARG A 117 -3.22 6.31 -1.33
N ILE A 118 -2.42 5.29 -1.07
CA ILE A 118 -2.62 4.36 0.03
C ILE A 118 -1.68 4.69 1.19
N THR A 119 -2.25 4.76 2.38
CA THR A 119 -1.56 4.98 3.64
C THR A 119 -1.89 3.84 4.60
N VAL A 120 -0.88 3.17 5.15
CA VAL A 120 -1.05 2.01 6.03
C VAL A 120 -0.60 2.29 7.46
N GLU A 121 -1.22 1.58 8.40
CA GLU A 121 -0.72 1.41 9.77
C GLU A 121 -0.22 -0.02 9.94
N LEU A 122 0.96 -0.15 10.53
CA LEU A 122 1.61 -1.43 10.77
C LEU A 122 1.63 -1.74 12.27
N ASP A 123 1.43 -3.01 12.62
CA ASP A 123 1.50 -3.51 13.99
C ASP A 123 2.27 -4.84 14.02
N ASP A 124 2.97 -5.12 15.13
CA ASP A 124 3.67 -6.39 15.37
C ASP A 124 2.94 -7.16 16.47
N THR A 125 1.75 -7.66 16.12
CA THR A 125 0.84 -8.27 17.10
C THR A 125 1.30 -9.68 17.52
N ASP A 126 2.00 -10.39 16.63
CA ASP A 126 2.45 -11.78 16.83
C ASP A 126 3.96 -11.92 17.10
N GLY A 127 4.71 -10.82 17.15
CA GLY A 127 6.17 -10.84 17.28
C GLY A 127 6.90 -11.40 16.04
N SER A 128 6.20 -11.47 14.90
CA SER A 128 6.72 -12.00 13.63
C SER A 128 7.20 -10.90 12.67
N GLY A 129 7.07 -9.64 13.08
CA GLY A 129 7.36 -8.46 12.28
C GLY A 129 6.11 -7.61 12.04
N TYR A 130 6.34 -6.38 11.62
CA TYR A 130 5.28 -5.42 11.32
C TYR A 130 4.45 -5.84 10.12
N ARG A 131 3.14 -5.92 10.31
CA ARG A 131 2.14 -6.24 9.29
C ARG A 131 1.11 -5.15 9.19
N VAL A 132 0.55 -4.95 8.01
CA VAL A 132 -0.53 -4.00 7.79
C VAL A 132 -1.77 -4.42 8.58
N VAL A 133 -2.20 -3.58 9.50
CA VAL A 133 -3.46 -3.75 10.24
C VAL A 133 -4.56 -2.82 9.75
N THR A 134 -4.18 -1.68 9.19
CA THR A 134 -5.09 -0.68 8.65
C THR A 134 -4.55 -0.19 7.32
N ALA A 135 -5.42 -0.08 6.31
CA ALA A 135 -5.10 0.55 5.03
C ALA A 135 -6.14 1.65 4.75
N THR A 136 -5.69 2.86 4.45
CA THR A 136 -6.54 4.00 4.09
C THR A 136 -6.19 4.46 2.69
N VAL A 137 -7.19 4.57 1.82
CA VAL A 137 -7.05 5.05 0.44
C VAL A 137 -7.79 6.38 0.28
N GLU A 138 -7.16 7.34 -0.39
CA GLU A 138 -7.77 8.63 -0.71
C GLU A 138 -8.61 8.51 -2.00
N LEU A 139 -9.93 8.66 -1.92
CA LEU A 139 -10.87 8.59 -3.06
C LEU A 139 -11.52 9.95 -3.34
N THR A 140 -12.23 10.09 -4.45
CA THR A 140 -12.87 11.36 -4.83
C THR A 140 -13.94 11.79 -3.82
N GLU A 141 -14.64 10.83 -3.21
CA GLU A 141 -15.65 11.08 -2.18
C GLU A 141 -15.07 11.28 -0.77
N GLY A 142 -13.78 11.02 -0.58
CA GLY A 142 -13.08 11.10 0.70
C GLY A 142 -12.24 9.85 0.99
N PRO A 143 -11.46 9.86 2.09
CA PRO A 143 -10.64 8.71 2.44
C PRO A 143 -11.51 7.55 2.93
N GLN A 144 -11.17 6.35 2.50
CA GLN A 144 -11.81 5.11 2.96
C GLN A 144 -10.77 4.25 3.68
N THR A 145 -11.14 3.73 4.85
CA THR A 145 -10.26 2.93 5.71
C THR A 145 -10.77 1.51 5.83
N PHE A 146 -9.85 0.56 5.71
CA PHE A 146 -10.05 -0.88 5.86
C PHE A 146 -9.20 -1.39 7.02
N GLU A 147 -9.75 -2.30 7.82
CA GLU A 147 -9.08 -2.85 9.00
C GLU A 147 -9.01 -4.37 8.89
N LEU A 148 -7.86 -4.93 9.26
CA LEU A 148 -7.69 -6.37 9.36
C LEU A 148 -8.54 -6.87 10.53
N THR A 149 -9.58 -7.64 10.22
CA THR A 149 -10.41 -8.26 11.26
C THR A 149 -9.64 -9.42 11.90
N PRO A 150 -9.36 -9.40 13.20
CA PRO A 150 -8.75 -10.54 13.87
C PRO A 150 -9.72 -11.73 13.84
N GLY A 151 -9.29 -12.84 13.25
CA GLY A 151 -10.04 -14.11 13.19
C GLY A 151 -10.01 -14.92 14.47
#